data_AF-A0A9E4BU23-F1
#
_entry.id   AF-A0A9E4BU23-F1
#
_cell.length_a   1.000
_cell.length_b   1.000
_cell.length_c   1.000
_cell.angle_alpha   90.00
_cell.angle_beta   90.00
_cell.angle_gamma   90.00
#
_symmetry.space_group_name_H-M   'P 1'
#
loop_
_entity.id
_entity.type
_entity.pdbx_description
1 polymer ?
#
loop_
_entity_poly.entity_id
_entity_poly.type
_entity_poly.pdbx_seq_one_letter_code
_entity_poly.pdbx_strand_id
1 'polypeptide(L)'
;MVRMADTTELSAPFLPAEENELSRRYLRMIEKWIPTGVEYFREWPDRPNCGHFFGGCHWYGNETTPPVETFALASISPEYDEKGVGVSRSDLQRMAIMGLRYLCFTHDSGPEDCVRPSVGMGRPEICGTKWGERGLGFFKESQCGHGISALGRVCLLLRDRIDDETWMMMARVHADYAGRFGNMAPKSGIYVDTQMEENAWTSNGLTSCFLFLERHEQAAAWEATCRRWMYSTCATPQDAKDRGRLNGATAGSLAGKTFTALPDYWAENHGMVHPNYTASGVRPLTSAGTQLKLWGRELPPEVFWNRRRVYENLKAMTDGSGYAQAVQGMDWHYLPSTGSETPHSAAAVFFDDPDAAALLRRGLRNAELRQDGNGGRMYDREFSMKAHDQQDPMIMREVTIGAVAHQYLFHRLFGPGAAPTPDDELERRLAGVREYPHAGFVHHRHPRGQTSFSWRNSVMAMPLTREGIYTIAPCSDSWLGRPVVKGRPDSHRLKRVRVTDYDDGFAAAMIMDRCQESLRQEVLFASLPDGRALSFERFTALENLSLESLDQGFLRITNEHFPLLEPN
;
A
#
# COMPACT_ATOMS: atom_id res chain seq x y z
N MET A 1 11.46 16.37 -28.13
CA MET A 1 12.50 16.33 -27.08
C MET A 1 12.13 17.39 -26.06
N VAL A 2 12.09 17.06 -24.77
CA VAL A 2 11.73 18.00 -23.69
C VAL A 2 12.82 19.05 -23.48
N ARG A 3 12.42 20.30 -23.26
CA ARG A 3 13.30 21.47 -23.06
C ARG A 3 13.07 22.04 -21.67
N MET A 4 14.03 22.83 -21.17
CA MET A 4 13.89 23.53 -19.89
C MET A 4 12.62 24.39 -19.81
N ALA A 5 12.29 25.07 -20.92
CA ALA A 5 11.08 25.89 -21.05
C ALA A 5 9.77 25.09 -20.92
N ASP A 6 9.79 23.77 -21.04
CA ASP A 6 8.61 22.92 -20.89
C ASP A 6 8.38 22.50 -19.41
N THR A 7 9.38 22.68 -18.54
CA THR A 7 9.29 22.33 -17.10
C THR A 7 8.50 23.37 -16.29
N THR A 8 8.24 23.16 -15.01
CA THR A 8 7.64 24.20 -14.14
C THR A 8 8.64 25.34 -13.84
N GLU A 9 8.11 26.50 -13.47
CA GLU A 9 8.87 27.66 -12.99
C GLU A 9 9.05 27.65 -11.46
N LEU A 10 8.43 26.68 -10.78
CA LEU A 10 8.43 26.60 -9.33
C LEU A 10 9.85 26.36 -8.80
N SER A 11 10.31 27.28 -7.96
CA SER A 11 11.66 27.27 -7.39
C SER A 11 11.74 26.74 -5.96
N ALA A 12 10.60 26.58 -5.29
CA ALA A 12 10.49 26.09 -3.91
C ALA A 12 9.16 25.37 -3.69
N PRO A 13 9.11 24.37 -2.79
CA PRO A 13 7.87 23.68 -2.46
C PRO A 13 6.91 24.56 -1.64
N PHE A 14 5.61 24.33 -1.82
CA PHE A 14 4.57 24.84 -0.92
C PHE A 14 4.51 23.97 0.33
N LEU A 15 5.45 24.20 1.24
CA LEU A 15 5.59 23.44 2.47
C LEU A 15 5.41 24.35 3.69
N PRO A 16 4.54 24.00 4.66
CA PRO A 16 4.42 24.78 5.90
C PRO A 16 5.75 24.89 6.64
N ALA A 17 6.02 26.10 7.15
CA ALA A 17 7.23 26.38 7.92
C ALA A 17 7.23 25.65 9.27
N GLU A 18 6.06 25.54 9.89
CA GLU A 18 5.88 24.86 11.17
C GLU A 18 5.48 23.39 10.98
N GLU A 19 5.99 22.54 11.87
CA GLU A 19 5.62 21.15 11.97
C GLU A 19 4.63 20.93 13.12
N ASN A 20 3.68 20.00 12.94
CA ASN A 20 2.72 19.65 13.97
C ASN A 20 3.15 18.39 14.74
N GLU A 21 2.33 17.99 15.71
CA GLU A 21 2.59 16.81 16.55
C GLU A 21 2.83 15.53 15.73
N LEU A 22 1.96 15.24 14.75
CA LEU A 22 2.06 14.01 13.96
C LEU A 22 3.26 14.04 13.01
N SER A 23 3.50 15.15 12.31
CA SER A 23 4.70 15.25 11.45
C SER A 23 5.98 15.09 12.29
N ARG A 24 6.08 15.71 13.47
CA ARG A 24 7.26 15.55 14.35
C ARG A 24 7.44 14.12 14.86
N ARG A 25 6.37 13.35 15.06
CA ARG A 25 6.46 11.92 15.41
C ARG A 25 7.10 11.10 14.29
N TYR A 26 6.63 11.28 13.06
CA TYR A 26 7.23 10.62 11.90
C TYR A 26 8.66 11.10 11.64
N LEU A 27 8.98 12.38 11.84
CA LEU A 27 10.36 12.88 11.74
C LEU A 27 11.30 12.14 12.70
N ARG A 28 10.89 11.95 13.96
CA ARG A 28 11.71 11.19 14.93
C ARG A 28 11.95 9.75 14.49
N MET A 29 10.97 9.12 13.84
CA MET A 29 11.18 7.79 13.27
C MET A 29 12.20 7.82 12.13
N ILE A 30 12.16 8.85 11.28
CA ILE A 30 13.17 9.07 10.22
C ILE A 30 14.56 9.27 10.84
N GLU A 31 14.68 10.10 11.87
CA GLU A 31 15.94 10.39 12.57
C GLU A 31 16.58 9.13 13.16
N LYS A 32 15.78 8.27 13.80
CA LYS A 32 16.23 6.97 14.32
C LYS A 32 16.72 6.03 13.22
N TRP A 33 16.15 6.14 12.02
CA TRP A 33 16.47 5.27 10.88
C TRP A 33 17.70 5.74 10.08
N ILE A 34 17.97 7.05 10.02
CA ILE A 34 19.04 7.63 9.19
C ILE A 34 20.40 6.91 9.32
N PRO A 35 20.91 6.56 10.51
CA PRO A 35 22.17 5.82 10.62
C PRO A 35 22.18 4.49 9.86
N THR A 36 21.04 3.80 9.83
CA THR A 36 20.85 2.58 9.04
C THR A 36 20.83 2.90 7.54
N GLY A 37 20.13 3.95 7.12
CA GLY A 37 20.14 4.40 5.73
C GLY A 37 21.55 4.71 5.20
N VAL A 38 22.38 5.36 6.02
CA VAL A 38 23.79 5.67 5.71
C VAL A 38 24.62 4.40 5.51
N GLU A 39 24.40 3.36 6.34
CA GLU A 39 25.05 2.05 6.19
C GLU A 39 24.78 1.41 4.82
N TYR A 40 23.59 1.64 4.26
CA TYR A 40 23.18 1.08 2.98
C TYR A 40 23.57 1.92 1.75
N PHE A 41 24.01 3.16 1.93
CA PHE A 41 24.39 4.03 0.83
C PHE A 41 25.76 3.65 0.26
N ARG A 42 25.88 3.61 -1.06
CA ARG A 42 27.15 3.42 -1.78
C ARG A 42 27.23 4.38 -2.95
N GLU A 43 28.42 4.93 -3.17
CA GLU A 43 28.70 5.68 -4.40
C GLU A 43 28.72 4.73 -5.60
N TRP A 44 28.18 5.19 -6.73
CA TRP A 44 28.19 4.46 -7.99
C TRP A 44 29.32 5.02 -8.86
N PRO A 45 30.41 4.26 -9.09
CA PRO A 45 31.63 4.81 -9.68
C PRO A 45 31.51 5.15 -11.17
N ASP A 46 30.49 4.64 -11.87
CA ASP A 46 30.37 4.77 -13.32
C ASP A 46 29.99 6.18 -13.77
N ARG A 47 29.42 7.01 -12.87
CA ARG A 47 29.06 8.40 -13.15
C ARG A 47 29.36 9.30 -11.95
N PRO A 48 29.82 10.55 -12.19
CA PRO A 48 30.10 11.48 -11.10
C PRO A 48 28.84 11.84 -10.33
N ASN A 49 29.01 12.04 -9.01
CA ASN A 49 27.94 12.42 -8.09
C ASN A 49 26.72 11.50 -8.18
N CYS A 50 26.94 10.19 -8.26
CA CYS A 50 25.88 9.19 -8.27
C CYS A 50 26.10 8.15 -7.17
N GLY A 51 25.02 7.57 -6.68
CA GLY A 51 25.05 6.53 -5.65
C GLY A 51 23.71 5.85 -5.51
N HIS A 52 23.66 4.71 -4.82
CA HIS A 52 22.44 3.94 -4.66
C HIS A 52 22.37 3.33 -3.26
N PHE A 53 21.17 2.91 -2.85
CA PHE A 53 20.96 2.18 -1.60
C PHE A 53 20.78 0.69 -1.88
N PHE A 54 21.03 -0.16 -0.86
CA PHE A 54 20.73 -1.62 -0.85
C PHE A 54 21.26 -2.46 -2.03
N GLY A 55 22.17 -1.93 -2.85
CA GLY A 55 22.74 -2.62 -4.00
C GLY A 55 22.29 -2.10 -5.37
N GLY A 56 21.27 -1.24 -5.45
CA GLY A 56 20.87 -0.56 -6.68
C GLY A 56 20.17 -1.42 -7.75
N CYS A 57 19.96 -2.72 -7.48
CA CYS A 57 19.37 -3.69 -8.39
C CYS A 57 18.01 -4.27 -7.93
N HIS A 58 17.13 -3.46 -7.35
CA HIS A 58 15.76 -3.86 -7.02
C HIS A 58 14.73 -3.33 -8.01
N TRP A 59 13.52 -3.90 -7.99
CA TRP A 59 12.41 -3.61 -8.90
C TRP A 59 12.11 -2.11 -8.97
N TYR A 60 11.98 -1.58 -10.18
CA TYR A 60 11.51 -0.21 -10.46
C TYR A 60 12.31 0.92 -9.75
N GLY A 61 13.52 0.62 -9.27
CA GLY A 61 14.32 1.55 -8.45
C GLY A 61 13.86 1.68 -6.99
N ASN A 62 12.93 0.83 -6.54
CA ASN A 62 12.21 0.95 -5.27
C ASN A 62 13.08 0.80 -4.01
N GLU A 63 14.32 0.32 -4.10
CA GLU A 63 15.19 0.30 -2.91
C GLU A 63 15.94 1.63 -2.71
N THR A 64 16.16 2.39 -3.78
CA THR A 64 16.90 3.66 -3.75
C THR A 64 15.94 4.84 -3.58
N THR A 65 14.77 4.78 -4.20
CA THR A 65 13.78 5.87 -4.13
C THR A 65 13.34 6.22 -2.70
N PRO A 66 12.92 5.27 -1.83
CA PRO A 66 12.42 5.60 -0.51
C PRO A 66 13.48 6.24 0.41
N PRO A 67 14.73 5.73 0.50
CA PRO A 67 15.79 6.42 1.24
C PRO A 67 16.12 7.80 0.70
N VAL A 68 16.15 7.98 -0.63
CA VAL A 68 16.42 9.28 -1.27
C VAL A 68 15.36 10.31 -0.86
N GLU A 69 14.09 9.94 -0.91
CA GLU A 69 12.99 10.79 -0.46
C GLU A 69 13.06 11.09 1.04
N THR A 70 13.35 10.07 1.84
CA THR A 70 13.51 10.19 3.30
C THR A 70 14.60 11.20 3.67
N PHE A 71 15.78 11.07 3.04
CA PHE A 71 16.91 11.96 3.31
C PHE A 71 16.64 13.39 2.85
N ALA A 72 15.99 13.57 1.69
CA ALA A 72 15.57 14.89 1.23
C ALA A 72 14.64 15.56 2.26
N LEU A 73 13.61 14.84 2.72
CA LEU A 73 12.62 15.35 3.67
C LEU A 73 13.19 15.70 5.05
N ALA A 74 14.06 14.84 5.60
CA ALA A 74 14.76 15.13 6.86
C ALA A 74 15.64 16.37 6.71
N SER A 75 16.40 16.47 5.61
CA SER A 75 17.36 17.55 5.41
C SER A 75 16.74 18.96 5.35
N ILE A 76 15.47 19.06 4.97
CA ILE A 76 14.72 20.33 4.86
C ILE A 76 13.82 20.61 6.08
N SER A 77 13.70 19.67 7.01
CA SER A 77 12.92 19.86 8.24
C SER A 77 13.59 20.89 9.14
N PRO A 78 12.96 22.00 9.56
CA PRO A 78 13.58 22.92 10.52
C PRO A 78 13.87 22.25 11.88
N GLU A 79 13.19 21.15 12.20
CA GLU A 79 13.29 20.42 13.47
C GLU A 79 14.35 19.30 13.45
N TYR A 80 14.94 18.98 12.29
CA TYR A 80 15.93 17.89 12.19
C TYR A 80 17.18 18.14 13.06
N ASP A 81 17.47 17.18 13.93
CA ASP A 81 18.58 17.21 14.89
C ASP A 81 19.86 16.57 14.34
N GLU A 82 20.68 17.38 13.67
CA GLU A 82 22.00 16.95 13.15
C GLU A 82 22.90 16.38 14.26
N LYS A 83 22.82 16.93 15.48
CA LYS A 83 23.71 16.54 16.58
C LYS A 83 23.30 15.21 17.18
N GLY A 84 22.00 15.00 17.36
CA GLY A 84 21.45 13.74 17.86
C GLY A 84 21.64 12.59 16.88
N VAL A 85 21.46 12.84 15.59
CA VAL A 85 21.59 11.82 14.54
C VAL A 85 23.05 11.57 14.14
N GLY A 86 23.90 12.60 14.22
CA GLY A 86 25.31 12.52 13.84
C GLY A 86 25.55 12.60 12.33
N VAL A 87 24.57 13.05 11.55
CA VAL A 87 24.65 13.21 10.09
C VAL A 87 24.17 14.61 9.70
N SER A 88 24.99 15.34 8.95
CA SER A 88 24.66 16.72 8.53
C SER A 88 23.53 16.76 7.49
N ARG A 89 22.76 17.86 7.45
CA ARG A 89 21.79 18.12 6.38
C ARG A 89 22.45 18.10 5.01
N SER A 90 23.66 18.65 4.91
CA SER A 90 24.43 18.65 3.67
C SER A 90 24.78 17.24 3.19
N ASP A 91 25.09 16.31 4.10
CA ASP A 91 25.36 14.92 3.73
C ASP A 91 24.08 14.20 3.28
N LEU A 92 22.96 14.42 3.97
CA LEU A 92 21.66 13.89 3.56
C LEU A 92 21.28 14.38 2.16
N GLN A 93 21.41 15.69 1.91
CA GLN A 93 21.13 16.30 0.60
C GLN A 93 22.04 15.72 -0.48
N ARG A 94 23.34 15.62 -0.20
CA ARG A 94 24.32 15.04 -1.12
C ARG A 94 23.95 13.61 -1.49
N MET A 95 23.69 12.74 -0.51
CA MET A 95 23.29 11.34 -0.77
C MET A 95 21.96 11.24 -1.52
N ALA A 96 20.98 12.09 -1.19
CA ALA A 96 19.70 12.13 -1.89
C ALA A 96 19.87 12.53 -3.37
N ILE A 97 20.67 13.57 -3.66
CA ILE A 97 20.97 14.01 -5.03
C ILE A 97 21.74 12.93 -5.80
N MET A 98 22.69 12.26 -5.14
CA MET A 98 23.42 11.14 -5.74
C MET A 98 22.50 9.97 -6.10
N GLY A 99 21.55 9.64 -5.23
CA GLY A 99 20.52 8.63 -5.48
C GLY A 99 19.55 9.02 -6.60
N LEU A 100 19.11 10.28 -6.62
CA LEU A 100 18.29 10.82 -7.71
C LEU A 100 19.00 10.71 -9.06
N ARG A 101 20.27 11.15 -9.14
CA ARG A 101 21.07 11.07 -10.38
C ARG A 101 21.26 9.63 -10.82
N TYR A 102 21.61 8.72 -9.92
CA TYR A 102 21.72 7.29 -10.21
C TYR A 102 20.42 6.74 -10.83
N LEU A 103 19.26 7.03 -10.22
CA LEU A 103 17.97 6.60 -10.76
C LEU A 103 17.73 7.24 -12.13
N CYS A 104 17.95 8.53 -12.33
CA CYS A 104 17.76 9.11 -13.66
C CYS A 104 18.69 8.52 -14.74
N PHE A 105 19.94 8.22 -14.42
CA PHE A 105 20.88 7.60 -15.34
C PHE A 105 20.49 6.17 -15.71
N THR A 106 20.08 5.37 -14.72
CA THR A 106 19.73 3.95 -14.93
C THR A 106 18.30 3.74 -15.44
N HIS A 107 17.54 4.82 -15.66
CA HIS A 107 16.21 4.77 -16.28
C HIS A 107 16.30 4.50 -17.80
N ASP A 108 15.19 4.05 -18.39
CA ASP A 108 14.97 3.87 -19.84
C ASP A 108 15.16 5.14 -20.68
N SER A 109 15.13 6.32 -20.05
CA SER A 109 15.41 7.61 -20.70
C SER A 109 16.85 8.09 -20.51
N GLY A 110 17.65 7.39 -19.70
CA GLY A 110 19.06 7.68 -19.49
C GLY A 110 19.96 7.14 -20.61
N PRO A 111 21.26 7.46 -20.61
CA PRO A 111 22.22 6.98 -21.61
C PRO A 111 22.25 5.45 -21.67
N GLU A 112 22.40 4.87 -22.86
CA GLU A 112 22.27 3.42 -23.11
C GLU A 112 23.19 2.58 -22.21
N ASP A 113 24.40 3.06 -21.96
CA ASP A 113 25.43 2.38 -21.16
C ASP A 113 25.23 2.52 -19.64
N CYS A 114 24.30 3.36 -19.19
CA CYS A 114 23.95 3.49 -17.78
C CYS A 114 22.90 2.44 -17.41
N VAL A 115 23.34 1.37 -16.77
CA VAL A 115 22.49 0.29 -16.27
C VAL A 115 22.70 0.07 -14.77
N ARG A 116 21.76 -0.62 -14.12
CA ARG A 116 21.90 -1.04 -12.73
C ARG A 116 23.16 -1.93 -12.55
N PRO A 117 23.77 -1.98 -11.35
CA PRO A 117 24.91 -2.85 -11.07
C PRO A 117 24.70 -4.31 -11.51
N SER A 118 25.80 -5.01 -11.79
CA SER A 118 25.77 -6.40 -12.25
C SER A 118 25.41 -7.41 -11.14
N VAL A 119 25.43 -6.98 -9.88
CA VAL A 119 25.04 -7.74 -8.70
C VAL A 119 24.34 -6.81 -7.71
N GLY A 120 23.37 -7.32 -6.95
CA GLY A 120 22.67 -6.56 -5.91
C GLY A 120 21.84 -7.45 -5.00
N MET A 121 21.07 -6.84 -4.08
CA MET A 121 20.19 -7.57 -3.16
C MET A 121 18.84 -7.94 -3.79
N GLY A 122 18.47 -7.32 -4.91
CA GLY A 122 17.27 -7.69 -5.68
C GLY A 122 17.45 -8.94 -6.54
N ARG A 123 16.52 -9.17 -7.46
CA ARG A 123 16.52 -10.38 -8.29
C ARG A 123 17.65 -10.35 -9.34
N PRO A 124 18.33 -11.48 -9.62
CA PRO A 124 19.46 -11.49 -10.55
C PRO A 124 19.12 -11.00 -11.97
N GLU A 125 17.91 -11.27 -12.47
CA GLU A 125 17.49 -10.92 -13.83
C GLU A 125 17.35 -9.41 -14.10
N ILE A 126 17.29 -8.59 -13.05
CA ILE A 126 17.19 -7.13 -13.18
C ILE A 126 18.54 -6.43 -12.99
N CYS A 127 19.57 -7.16 -12.54
CA CYS A 127 20.94 -6.66 -12.51
C CYS A 127 21.44 -6.40 -13.94
N GLY A 128 22.22 -5.34 -14.16
CA GLY A 128 22.72 -4.99 -15.50
C GLY A 128 21.66 -4.52 -16.50
N THR A 129 20.45 -4.19 -16.03
CA THR A 129 19.36 -3.68 -16.89
C THR A 129 18.94 -2.27 -16.47
N LYS A 130 18.14 -1.60 -17.31
CA LYS A 130 17.51 -0.32 -16.98
C LYS A 130 16.22 -0.53 -16.16
N TRP A 131 15.84 0.47 -15.40
CA TRP A 131 14.49 0.57 -14.82
C TRP A 131 13.63 1.53 -15.64
N GLY A 132 12.31 1.51 -15.42
CA GLY A 132 11.32 2.21 -16.24
C GLY A 132 10.40 1.25 -16.98
N GLU A 133 10.91 0.03 -17.19
CA GLU A 133 10.23 -1.17 -17.70
C GLU A 133 9.55 -0.95 -19.06
N ARG A 134 10.04 0.02 -19.85
CA ARG A 134 9.47 0.40 -21.14
C ARG A 134 9.33 -0.82 -22.05
N GLY A 135 8.11 -1.10 -22.49
CA GLY A 135 7.80 -2.20 -23.40
C GLY A 135 7.61 -3.56 -22.72
N LEU A 136 7.65 -3.63 -21.39
CA LEU A 136 7.42 -4.87 -20.64
C LEU A 136 5.95 -5.07 -20.22
N GLY A 137 5.06 -4.18 -20.68
CA GLY A 137 3.62 -4.30 -20.52
C GLY A 137 3.06 -3.47 -19.38
N PHE A 138 1.75 -3.25 -19.42
CA PHE A 138 1.05 -2.31 -18.54
C PHE A 138 1.36 -2.49 -17.05
N PHE A 139 1.34 -3.73 -16.54
CA PHE A 139 1.54 -4.02 -15.13
C PHE A 139 2.92 -3.60 -14.61
N LYS A 140 4.00 -3.93 -15.33
CA LYS A 140 5.37 -3.56 -14.92
C LYS A 140 5.61 -2.07 -15.08
N GLU A 141 5.10 -1.49 -16.17
CA GLU A 141 5.27 -0.08 -16.47
C GLU A 141 4.51 0.85 -15.52
N SER A 142 3.30 0.47 -15.07
CA SER A 142 2.47 1.29 -14.19
C SER A 142 3.09 1.43 -12.79
N GLN A 143 3.77 0.39 -12.30
CA GLN A 143 4.44 0.35 -10.99
C GLN A 143 5.52 1.43 -10.82
N CYS A 144 6.17 1.84 -11.91
CA CYS A 144 7.15 2.92 -11.90
C CYS A 144 6.57 4.28 -11.45
N GLY A 145 5.23 4.45 -11.46
CA GLY A 145 4.57 5.70 -11.11
C GLY A 145 4.87 6.20 -9.69
N HIS A 146 5.06 5.29 -8.72
CA HIS A 146 5.45 5.67 -7.36
C HIS A 146 6.86 6.26 -7.30
N GLY A 147 7.82 5.56 -7.91
CA GLY A 147 9.21 6.00 -7.98
C GLY A 147 9.34 7.35 -8.66
N ILE A 148 8.69 7.50 -9.82
CA ILE A 148 8.70 8.76 -10.59
C ILE A 148 8.12 9.92 -9.77
N SER A 149 7.02 9.68 -9.06
CA SER A 149 6.38 10.69 -8.21
C SER A 149 7.28 11.12 -7.05
N ALA A 150 7.91 10.17 -6.36
CA ALA A 150 8.88 10.45 -5.29
C ALA A 150 10.09 11.24 -5.78
N LEU A 151 10.66 10.88 -6.94
CA LEU A 151 11.78 11.63 -7.52
C LEU A 151 11.38 13.04 -7.93
N GLY A 152 10.16 13.22 -8.44
CA GLY A 152 9.57 14.55 -8.65
C GLY A 152 9.60 15.39 -7.38
N ARG A 153 9.10 14.86 -6.24
CA ARG A 153 9.14 15.55 -4.94
C ARG A 153 10.55 15.92 -4.54
N VAL A 154 11.48 14.98 -4.61
CA VAL A 154 12.89 15.21 -4.25
C VAL A 154 13.50 16.35 -5.07
N CYS A 155 13.23 16.40 -6.38
CA CYS A 155 13.67 17.51 -7.22
C CYS A 155 13.15 18.86 -6.75
N LEU A 156 11.87 18.97 -6.37
CA LEU A 156 11.31 20.25 -5.90
C LEU A 156 11.83 20.60 -4.50
N LEU A 157 11.90 19.62 -3.60
CA LEU A 157 12.38 19.81 -2.23
C LEU A 157 13.83 20.29 -2.18
N LEU A 158 14.66 19.84 -3.12
CA LEU A 158 16.08 20.18 -3.22
C LEU A 158 16.38 21.08 -4.42
N ARG A 159 15.39 21.86 -4.89
CA ARG A 159 15.48 22.63 -6.13
C ARG A 159 16.68 23.59 -6.18
N ASP A 160 17.04 24.19 -5.05
CA ASP A 160 18.16 25.11 -4.89
C ASP A 160 19.54 24.41 -4.84
N ARG A 161 19.56 23.08 -4.73
CA ARG A 161 20.77 22.25 -4.64
C ARG A 161 21.04 21.41 -5.89
N ILE A 162 20.05 21.21 -6.74
CA ILE A 162 20.20 20.45 -7.99
C ILE A 162 20.56 21.36 -9.16
N ASP A 163 21.46 20.88 -10.00
CA ASP A 163 21.85 21.55 -11.24
C ASP A 163 20.82 21.34 -12.36
N ASP A 164 20.94 22.15 -13.42
CA ASP A 164 20.06 22.07 -14.59
C ASP A 164 20.17 20.73 -15.31
N GLU A 165 21.32 20.06 -15.24
CA GLU A 165 21.49 18.72 -15.80
C GLU A 165 20.57 17.72 -15.11
N THR A 166 20.62 17.66 -13.77
CA THR A 166 19.82 16.77 -12.93
C THR A 166 18.33 17.09 -13.08
N TRP A 167 17.97 18.38 -13.11
CA TRP A 167 16.59 18.80 -13.38
C TRP A 167 16.08 18.29 -14.74
N MET A 168 16.90 18.44 -15.78
CA MET A 168 16.53 18.00 -17.13
C MET A 168 16.56 16.48 -17.30
N MET A 169 17.38 15.77 -16.52
CA MET A 169 17.31 14.31 -16.42
C MET A 169 15.93 13.87 -15.91
N MET A 170 15.45 14.49 -14.83
CA MET A 170 14.12 14.19 -14.31
C MET A 170 13.00 14.61 -15.28
N ALA A 171 13.17 15.72 -16.00
CA ALA A 171 12.24 16.12 -17.06
C ALA A 171 12.08 15.04 -18.15
N ARG A 172 13.19 14.38 -18.52
CA ARG A 172 13.17 13.26 -19.50
C ARG A 172 12.46 12.02 -18.96
N VAL A 173 12.66 11.68 -17.69
CA VAL A 173 11.94 10.58 -17.02
C VAL A 173 10.43 10.84 -17.04
N HIS A 174 10.00 12.05 -16.66
CA HIS A 174 8.58 12.43 -16.68
C HIS A 174 8.01 12.44 -18.10
N ALA A 175 8.74 12.96 -19.09
CA ALA A 175 8.28 13.01 -20.47
C ALA A 175 8.11 11.60 -21.07
N ASP A 176 8.99 10.66 -20.72
CA ASP A 176 8.85 9.26 -21.10
C ASP A 176 7.56 8.64 -20.53
N TYR A 177 7.35 8.76 -19.21
CA TYR A 177 6.17 8.17 -18.56
C TYR A 177 4.87 8.80 -19.05
N ALA A 178 4.84 10.13 -19.17
CA ALA A 178 3.70 10.86 -19.73
C ALA A 178 3.42 10.49 -21.19
N GLY A 179 4.46 10.24 -21.99
CA GLY A 179 4.33 9.77 -23.37
C GLY A 179 3.64 8.41 -23.49
N ARG A 180 3.79 7.55 -22.48
CA ARG A 180 3.19 6.21 -22.43
C ARG A 180 1.76 6.22 -21.89
N PHE A 181 1.54 6.94 -20.78
CA PHE A 181 0.28 6.88 -20.03
C PHE A 181 -0.64 8.08 -20.25
N GLY A 182 -0.13 9.21 -20.71
CA GLY A 182 -0.83 10.49 -20.80
C GLY A 182 -2.03 10.50 -21.76
N ASN A 183 -2.11 9.52 -22.67
CA ASN A 183 -3.24 9.30 -23.58
C ASN A 183 -3.87 7.90 -23.41
N MET A 184 -3.42 7.12 -22.41
CA MET A 184 -3.94 5.78 -22.15
C MET A 184 -5.22 5.87 -21.32
N ALA A 185 -6.26 5.15 -21.74
CA ALA A 185 -7.48 5.01 -20.94
C ALA A 185 -7.23 4.15 -19.69
N PRO A 186 -7.86 4.47 -18.55
CA PRO A 186 -7.79 3.64 -17.34
C PRO A 186 -8.22 2.20 -17.58
N LYS A 187 -7.62 1.26 -16.83
CA LYS A 187 -7.94 -0.16 -16.94
C LYS A 187 -9.12 -0.52 -16.03
N SER A 188 -9.81 -1.59 -16.40
CA SER A 188 -10.93 -2.17 -15.66
C SER A 188 -10.56 -3.59 -15.25
N GLY A 189 -10.91 -3.96 -14.03
CA GLY A 189 -10.76 -5.30 -13.47
C GLY A 189 -11.29 -5.29 -12.05
N ILE A 190 -12.14 -6.26 -11.71
CA ILE A 190 -12.84 -6.31 -10.41
C ILE A 190 -12.55 -7.63 -9.69
N TYR A 191 -12.65 -8.74 -10.43
CA TYR A 191 -12.58 -10.09 -9.88
C TYR A 191 -11.24 -10.72 -10.20
N VAL A 192 -10.67 -11.44 -9.22
CA VAL A 192 -9.33 -12.06 -9.26
C VAL A 192 -8.18 -11.05 -9.34
N ASP A 193 -8.27 -10.06 -10.22
CA ASP A 193 -7.22 -9.09 -10.51
C ASP A 193 -7.85 -7.71 -10.69
N THR A 194 -7.96 -6.98 -9.58
CA THR A 194 -8.45 -5.60 -9.57
C THR A 194 -7.51 -4.71 -10.37
N GLN A 195 -8.05 -3.67 -11.01
CA GLN A 195 -7.23 -2.59 -11.58
C GLN A 195 -7.20 -1.35 -10.68
N MET A 196 -7.69 -1.46 -9.44
CA MET A 196 -7.67 -0.36 -8.46
C MET A 196 -6.25 0.11 -8.20
N GLU A 197 -5.34 -0.84 -8.02
CA GLU A 197 -3.98 -0.57 -7.59
C GLU A 197 -3.13 0.04 -8.72
N GLU A 198 -3.14 -0.56 -9.90
CA GLU A 198 -2.43 -0.05 -11.08
C GLU A 198 -2.99 1.30 -11.53
N ASN A 199 -4.31 1.51 -11.41
CA ASN A 199 -4.89 2.81 -11.68
C ASN A 199 -4.39 3.87 -10.68
N ALA A 200 -4.28 3.52 -9.40
CA ALA A 200 -3.73 4.40 -8.37
C ALA A 200 -2.27 4.75 -8.66
N TRP A 201 -1.43 3.76 -8.98
CA TRP A 201 0.00 3.95 -9.31
C TRP A 201 0.19 4.85 -10.53
N THR A 202 -0.58 4.59 -11.59
CA THR A 202 -0.54 5.37 -12.82
C THR A 202 -0.97 6.82 -12.58
N SER A 203 -2.03 7.02 -11.78
CA SER A 203 -2.48 8.36 -11.42
C SER A 203 -1.42 9.15 -10.64
N ASN A 204 -0.69 8.49 -9.73
CA ASN A 204 0.39 9.10 -8.96
C ASN A 204 1.55 9.55 -9.87
N GLY A 205 2.01 8.67 -10.77
CA GLY A 205 3.06 9.02 -11.73
C GLY A 205 2.67 10.16 -12.65
N LEU A 206 1.48 10.10 -13.25
CA LEU A 206 0.97 11.17 -14.12
C LEU A 206 0.80 12.50 -13.38
N THR A 207 0.44 12.47 -12.10
CA THR A 207 0.35 13.68 -11.26
C THR A 207 1.69 14.40 -11.23
N SER A 208 2.77 13.66 -10.94
CA SER A 208 4.12 14.25 -10.97
C SER A 208 4.50 14.74 -12.37
N CYS A 209 4.17 14.00 -13.42
CA CYS A 209 4.49 14.37 -14.79
C CYS A 209 3.90 15.73 -15.21
N PHE A 210 2.59 15.93 -15.07
CA PHE A 210 1.97 17.17 -15.55
C PHE A 210 2.34 18.37 -14.67
N LEU A 211 2.67 18.16 -13.40
CA LEU A 211 3.17 19.21 -12.50
C LEU A 211 4.62 19.61 -12.82
N PHE A 212 5.48 18.62 -13.07
CA PHE A 212 6.88 18.88 -13.40
C PHE A 212 7.03 19.50 -14.79
N LEU A 213 6.18 19.09 -15.74
CA LEU A 213 6.14 19.54 -17.13
C LEU A 213 4.98 20.51 -17.39
N GLU A 214 4.64 21.36 -16.43
CA GLU A 214 3.44 22.22 -16.45
C GLU A 214 3.34 23.12 -17.68
N ARG A 215 4.48 23.52 -18.27
CA ARG A 215 4.52 24.38 -19.47
C ARG A 215 4.61 23.59 -20.78
N HIS A 216 4.61 22.26 -20.74
CA HIS A 216 4.59 21.43 -21.94
C HIS A 216 3.24 21.52 -22.65
N GLU A 217 3.23 21.50 -23.99
CA GLU A 217 2.00 21.68 -24.79
C GLU A 217 0.91 20.63 -24.50
N GLN A 218 1.31 19.45 -24.02
CA GLN A 218 0.41 18.34 -23.65
C GLN A 218 0.03 18.30 -22.16
N ALA A 219 0.56 19.19 -21.32
CA ALA A 219 0.38 19.13 -19.87
C ALA A 219 -1.09 19.10 -19.45
N ALA A 220 -1.93 19.95 -20.08
CA ALA A 220 -3.36 19.99 -19.82
C ALA A 220 -4.08 18.68 -20.22
N ALA A 221 -3.65 18.03 -21.31
CA ALA A 221 -4.19 16.74 -21.72
C ALA A 221 -3.79 15.64 -20.73
N TRP A 222 -2.54 15.64 -20.26
CA TRP A 222 -2.07 14.71 -19.24
C TRP A 222 -2.78 14.90 -17.90
N GLU A 223 -3.04 16.15 -17.48
CA GLU A 223 -3.84 16.45 -16.29
C GLU A 223 -5.27 15.90 -16.42
N ALA A 224 -5.93 16.13 -17.56
CA ALA A 224 -7.27 15.60 -17.82
C ALA A 224 -7.31 14.06 -17.78
N THR A 225 -6.32 13.41 -18.40
CA THR A 225 -6.16 11.95 -18.34
C THR A 225 -5.91 11.49 -16.90
N CYS A 226 -5.00 12.13 -16.18
CA CYS A 226 -4.69 11.81 -14.79
C CYS A 226 -5.93 11.86 -13.89
N ARG A 227 -6.77 12.90 -14.02
CA ARG A 227 -8.04 13.02 -13.29
C ARG A 227 -9.01 11.87 -13.60
N ARG A 228 -9.04 11.39 -14.84
CA ARG A 228 -9.81 10.20 -15.21
C ARG A 228 -9.28 8.94 -14.51
N TRP A 229 -7.95 8.77 -14.42
CA TRP A 229 -7.34 7.67 -13.65
C TRP A 229 -7.66 7.76 -12.15
N MET A 230 -7.63 8.96 -11.57
CA MET A 230 -8.03 9.19 -10.17
C MET A 230 -9.48 8.78 -9.92
N TYR A 231 -10.42 9.15 -10.80
CA TYR A 231 -11.81 8.72 -10.70
C TYR A 231 -11.92 7.19 -10.80
N SER A 232 -11.31 6.60 -11.83
CA SER A 232 -11.39 5.17 -12.13
C SER A 232 -10.71 4.28 -11.10
N THR A 233 -9.94 4.82 -10.16
CA THR A 233 -9.30 4.04 -9.09
C THR A 233 -10.32 3.34 -8.19
N CYS A 234 -11.46 3.97 -7.90
CA CYS A 234 -12.52 3.41 -7.06
C CYS A 234 -13.88 3.34 -7.78
N ALA A 235 -13.87 3.14 -9.10
CA ALA A 235 -15.10 3.05 -9.86
C ALA A 235 -15.82 1.72 -9.61
N THR A 236 -17.13 1.77 -9.38
CA THR A 236 -17.97 0.59 -9.14
C THR A 236 -19.00 0.41 -10.27
N PRO A 237 -19.57 -0.80 -10.44
CA PRO A 237 -20.65 -1.03 -11.40
C PRO A 237 -21.86 -0.08 -11.24
N GLN A 238 -22.15 0.35 -10.01
CA GLN A 238 -23.25 1.27 -9.69
C GLN A 238 -23.02 2.66 -10.29
N ASP A 239 -21.77 3.11 -10.38
CA ASP A 239 -21.43 4.44 -10.89
C ASP A 239 -21.86 4.61 -12.36
N ALA A 240 -21.91 3.53 -13.15
CA ALA A 240 -22.32 3.57 -14.57
C ALA A 240 -23.75 4.10 -14.79
N LYS A 241 -24.58 4.14 -13.74
CA LYS A 241 -25.94 4.67 -13.77
C LYS A 241 -26.11 5.95 -12.94
N ASP A 242 -25.05 6.42 -12.29
CA ASP A 242 -25.08 7.62 -11.48
C ASP A 242 -25.07 8.88 -12.37
N ARG A 243 -26.07 9.74 -12.20
CA ARG A 243 -26.25 11.00 -12.92
C ARG A 243 -25.72 12.21 -12.16
N GLY A 244 -25.16 12.01 -10.97
CA GLY A 244 -24.45 13.03 -10.20
C GLY A 244 -23.32 13.65 -11.02
N ARG A 245 -23.14 14.97 -10.89
CA ARG A 245 -22.15 15.72 -11.67
C ARG A 245 -20.82 15.84 -10.92
N LEU A 246 -19.72 15.66 -11.65
CA LEU A 246 -18.35 15.84 -11.19
C LEU A 246 -17.59 16.64 -12.27
N ASN A 247 -17.25 17.89 -11.97
CA ASN A 247 -16.55 18.83 -12.86
C ASN A 247 -17.00 18.79 -14.33
N GLY A 248 -18.30 19.02 -14.54
CA GLY A 248 -18.90 19.14 -15.87
C GLY A 248 -19.39 17.83 -16.49
N ALA A 249 -18.83 16.68 -16.08
CA ALA A 249 -19.24 15.34 -16.49
C ALA A 249 -20.20 14.70 -15.46
N THR A 250 -20.87 13.61 -15.82
CA THR A 250 -21.57 12.76 -14.83
C THR A 250 -20.68 11.60 -14.41
N ALA A 251 -20.89 11.08 -13.19
CA ALA A 251 -20.25 9.86 -12.72
C ALA A 251 -20.42 8.69 -13.72
N GLY A 252 -21.62 8.49 -14.25
CA GLY A 252 -21.88 7.47 -15.28
C GLY A 252 -21.06 7.67 -16.55
N SER A 253 -20.83 8.91 -16.99
CA SER A 253 -19.99 9.20 -18.16
C SER A 253 -18.50 8.96 -17.90
N LEU A 254 -18.03 9.25 -16.67
CA LEU A 254 -16.64 9.03 -16.27
C LEU A 254 -16.34 7.54 -16.07
N ALA A 255 -17.25 6.81 -15.41
CA ALA A 255 -17.15 5.37 -15.21
C ALA A 255 -17.19 4.63 -16.55
N GLY A 256 -18.21 4.89 -17.37
CA GLY A 256 -18.42 4.16 -18.62
C GLY A 256 -18.49 2.65 -18.38
N LYS A 257 -17.47 1.92 -18.83
CA LYS A 257 -17.29 0.47 -18.61
C LYS A 257 -16.05 0.14 -17.76
N THR A 258 -15.56 1.11 -17.00
CA THR A 258 -14.34 0.99 -16.20
C THR A 258 -14.71 0.85 -14.74
N PHE A 259 -14.42 -0.32 -14.18
CA PHE A 259 -14.75 -0.69 -12.81
C PHE A 259 -13.54 -1.37 -12.17
N THR A 260 -13.26 -1.01 -10.92
CA THR A 260 -12.08 -1.46 -10.17
C THR A 260 -12.42 -1.99 -8.78
N ALA A 261 -13.58 -1.61 -8.24
CA ALA A 261 -14.06 -2.07 -6.95
C ALA A 261 -15.28 -2.98 -7.11
N LEU A 262 -15.42 -3.93 -6.20
CA LEU A 262 -16.63 -4.72 -6.03
C LEU A 262 -17.83 -3.81 -5.70
N PRO A 263 -19.08 -4.28 -5.90
CA PRO A 263 -20.26 -3.51 -5.53
C PRO A 263 -20.32 -3.12 -4.04
N ASP A 264 -19.64 -3.86 -3.17
CA ASP A 264 -19.49 -3.56 -1.74
C ASP A 264 -18.16 -2.86 -1.40
N TYR A 265 -17.48 -2.27 -2.39
CA TYR A 265 -16.28 -1.42 -2.26
C TYR A 265 -14.99 -2.13 -1.80
N TRP A 266 -14.95 -3.45 -1.84
CA TRP A 266 -13.71 -4.22 -1.69
C TRP A 266 -12.94 -4.35 -3.02
N ALA A 267 -11.64 -4.63 -2.91
CA ALA A 267 -10.80 -4.99 -4.05
C ALA A 267 -10.37 -6.46 -3.94
N GLU A 268 -10.59 -7.23 -5.00
CA GLU A 268 -10.00 -8.57 -5.15
C GLU A 268 -8.71 -8.45 -5.96
N ASN A 269 -7.60 -8.88 -5.40
CA ASN A 269 -6.35 -9.01 -6.14
C ASN A 269 -5.72 -10.37 -5.86
N HIS A 270 -4.96 -10.90 -6.82
CA HIS A 270 -4.34 -12.22 -6.75
C HIS A 270 -5.31 -13.33 -6.29
N GLY A 271 -6.59 -13.19 -6.66
CA GLY A 271 -7.64 -14.12 -6.28
C GLY A 271 -8.08 -14.04 -4.81
N MET A 272 -7.88 -12.92 -4.10
CA MET A 272 -8.35 -12.70 -2.72
C MET A 272 -8.72 -11.25 -2.41
N VAL A 273 -9.61 -11.05 -1.44
CA VAL A 273 -9.85 -9.74 -0.83
C VAL A 273 -8.80 -9.51 0.24
N HIS A 274 -7.95 -8.50 -0.01
CA HIS A 274 -6.91 -8.10 0.91
C HIS A 274 -7.06 -6.60 1.28
N PRO A 275 -6.89 -6.23 2.56
CA PRO A 275 -6.97 -4.85 2.98
C PRO A 275 -5.95 -3.92 2.31
N ASN A 276 -4.72 -4.38 2.05
CA ASN A 276 -3.71 -3.54 1.39
C ASN A 276 -4.09 -3.17 -0.05
N TYR A 277 -4.67 -4.10 -0.82
CA TYR A 277 -5.13 -3.80 -2.18
C TYR A 277 -6.34 -2.87 -2.17
N THR A 278 -7.26 -3.08 -1.21
CA THR A 278 -8.40 -2.18 -1.00
C THR A 278 -7.94 -0.78 -0.56
N ALA A 279 -6.88 -0.70 0.26
CA ALA A 279 -6.25 0.54 0.69
C ALA A 279 -5.62 1.33 -0.47
N SER A 280 -5.22 0.67 -1.56
CA SER A 280 -4.77 1.34 -2.79
C SER A 280 -5.85 2.24 -3.40
N GLY A 281 -7.13 2.05 -3.05
CA GLY A 281 -8.21 2.98 -3.38
C GLY A 281 -8.12 4.33 -2.65
N VAL A 282 -7.68 4.32 -1.39
CA VAL A 282 -7.60 5.49 -0.51
C VAL A 282 -6.25 6.22 -0.63
N ARG A 283 -5.16 5.47 -0.82
CA ARG A 283 -3.78 5.98 -0.90
C ARG A 283 -3.54 7.15 -1.88
N PRO A 284 -4.24 7.30 -3.02
CA PRO A 284 -4.10 8.50 -3.86
C PRO A 284 -4.37 9.83 -3.15
N LEU A 285 -5.19 9.83 -2.08
CA LEU A 285 -5.40 11.03 -1.25
C LEU A 285 -4.11 11.45 -0.54
N THR A 286 -3.32 10.48 -0.08
CA THR A 286 -2.01 10.79 0.51
C THR A 286 -0.96 11.00 -0.55
N SER A 287 -0.89 10.18 -1.61
CA SER A 287 0.20 10.25 -2.60
C SER A 287 0.04 11.40 -3.59
N ALA A 288 -0.92 11.31 -4.51
CA ALA A 288 -1.19 12.38 -5.47
C ALA A 288 -1.64 13.68 -4.77
N GLY A 289 -2.39 13.58 -3.66
CA GLY A 289 -2.78 14.76 -2.86
C GLY A 289 -1.57 15.53 -2.30
N THR A 290 -0.60 14.83 -1.70
CA THR A 290 0.67 15.43 -1.25
C THR A 290 1.44 16.06 -2.40
N GLN A 291 1.52 15.37 -3.55
CA GLN A 291 2.16 15.89 -4.75
C GLN A 291 1.52 17.22 -5.21
N LEU A 292 0.19 17.25 -5.33
CA LEU A 292 -0.54 18.45 -5.74
C LEU A 292 -0.30 19.60 -4.75
N LYS A 293 -0.43 19.32 -3.44
CA LYS A 293 -0.30 20.36 -2.42
C LYS A 293 1.11 20.92 -2.34
N LEU A 294 2.14 20.07 -2.50
CA LEU A 294 3.54 20.49 -2.52
C LEU A 294 3.86 21.42 -3.72
N TRP A 295 3.11 21.29 -4.83
CA TRP A 295 3.18 22.18 -5.99
C TRP A 295 2.20 23.37 -5.91
N GLY A 296 1.50 23.55 -4.78
CA GLY A 296 0.55 24.66 -4.60
C GLY A 296 -0.75 24.49 -5.39
N ARG A 297 -1.10 23.25 -5.77
CA ARG A 297 -2.32 22.93 -6.50
C ARG A 297 -3.39 22.37 -5.56
N GLU A 298 -4.64 22.64 -5.90
CA GLU A 298 -5.81 22.08 -5.21
C GLU A 298 -6.07 20.64 -5.66
N LEU A 299 -6.70 19.86 -4.76
CA LEU A 299 -7.05 18.47 -5.05
C LEU A 299 -8.30 18.42 -5.95
N PRO A 300 -8.26 17.72 -7.09
CA PRO A 300 -9.41 17.60 -7.97
C PRO A 300 -10.48 16.67 -7.36
N PRO A 301 -11.78 16.93 -7.53
CA PRO A 301 -12.83 16.15 -6.86
C PRO A 301 -12.86 14.66 -7.27
N GLU A 302 -12.29 14.31 -8.44
CA GLU A 302 -12.07 12.92 -8.88
C GLU A 302 -11.24 12.10 -7.90
N VAL A 303 -10.32 12.74 -7.17
CA VAL A 303 -9.49 12.07 -6.17
C VAL A 303 -10.25 11.77 -4.87
N PHE A 304 -11.52 12.15 -4.73
CA PHE A 304 -12.36 11.81 -3.58
C PHE A 304 -13.43 10.76 -3.91
N TRP A 305 -13.65 10.47 -5.20
CA TRP A 305 -14.72 9.57 -5.64
C TRP A 305 -14.62 8.20 -4.96
N ASN A 306 -15.73 7.75 -4.36
CA ASN A 306 -15.91 6.49 -3.60
C ASN A 306 -14.92 6.17 -2.47
N ARG A 307 -13.92 7.00 -2.20
CA ARG A 307 -12.86 6.70 -1.22
C ARG A 307 -13.32 6.61 0.21
N ARG A 308 -14.29 7.44 0.60
CA ARG A 308 -14.92 7.31 1.92
C ARG A 308 -15.56 5.94 2.08
N ARG A 309 -16.29 5.46 1.06
CA ARG A 309 -16.96 4.14 1.10
C ARG A 309 -15.95 2.99 1.21
N VAL A 310 -14.86 3.07 0.44
CA VAL A 310 -13.74 2.12 0.56
C VAL A 310 -13.10 2.18 1.96
N TYR A 311 -12.91 3.37 2.50
CA TYR A 311 -12.30 3.54 3.82
C TYR A 311 -13.18 3.00 4.97
N GLU A 312 -14.49 3.22 4.93
CA GLU A 312 -15.40 2.71 5.97
C GLU A 312 -15.30 1.18 6.13
N ASN A 313 -15.08 0.45 5.03
CA ASN A 313 -14.80 -0.98 5.07
C ASN A 313 -13.48 -1.31 5.77
N LEU A 314 -12.40 -0.61 5.41
CA LEU A 314 -11.09 -0.81 6.05
C LEU A 314 -11.14 -0.51 7.55
N LYS A 315 -11.79 0.60 7.94
CA LYS A 315 -11.98 1.01 9.33
C LYS A 315 -12.69 -0.07 10.13
N ALA A 316 -13.79 -0.61 9.61
CA ALA A 316 -14.54 -1.68 10.27
C ALA A 316 -13.70 -2.93 10.56
N MET A 317 -12.73 -3.21 9.68
CA MET A 317 -11.87 -4.39 9.75
C MET A 317 -10.57 -4.18 10.54
N THR A 318 -10.34 -2.98 11.07
CA THR A 318 -9.07 -2.63 11.72
C THR A 318 -9.00 -3.17 13.15
N ASP A 319 -8.00 -3.97 13.48
CA ASP A 319 -7.82 -4.58 14.79
C ASP A 319 -7.38 -3.60 15.89
N GLY A 320 -7.15 -4.12 17.11
CA GLY A 320 -6.70 -3.32 18.25
C GLY A 320 -5.31 -2.71 18.05
N SER A 321 -4.53 -3.23 17.11
CA SER A 321 -3.20 -2.73 16.77
C SER A 321 -3.20 -1.66 15.67
N GLY A 322 -4.35 -1.37 15.06
CA GLY A 322 -4.46 -0.40 13.97
C GLY A 322 -4.24 -1.01 12.59
N TYR A 323 -4.36 -2.34 12.45
CA TYR A 323 -4.18 -3.04 11.17
C TYR A 323 -5.48 -3.69 10.71
N ALA A 324 -5.82 -3.49 9.43
CA ALA A 324 -6.99 -4.14 8.84
C ALA A 324 -6.76 -5.65 8.66
N GLN A 325 -7.73 -6.45 9.13
CA GLN A 325 -7.70 -7.91 9.08
C GLN A 325 -7.75 -8.44 7.63
N ALA A 326 -6.79 -9.30 7.25
CA ALA A 326 -6.79 -9.98 5.96
C ALA A 326 -7.73 -11.21 5.98
N VAL A 327 -9.04 -10.98 5.88
CA VAL A 327 -10.11 -11.97 6.08
C VAL A 327 -10.09 -13.17 5.12
N GLN A 328 -9.39 -13.05 3.98
CA GLN A 328 -9.17 -14.13 3.00
C GLN A 328 -7.70 -14.58 2.93
N GLY A 329 -6.93 -14.33 4.00
CA GLY A 329 -5.49 -14.62 4.05
C GLY A 329 -4.66 -13.51 3.42
N MET A 330 -3.37 -13.80 3.23
CA MET A 330 -2.37 -12.89 2.70
C MET A 330 -1.40 -13.68 1.82
N ASP A 331 -1.05 -13.10 0.67
CA ASP A 331 -0.07 -13.60 -0.29
C ASP A 331 1.35 -13.04 -0.07
N TRP A 332 1.50 -12.16 0.93
CA TRP A 332 2.77 -11.57 1.38
C TRP A 332 3.34 -12.37 2.54
N HIS A 333 4.67 -12.37 2.67
CA HIS A 333 5.36 -13.14 3.72
C HIS A 333 5.18 -12.56 5.12
N TYR A 334 4.83 -11.28 5.25
CA TYR A 334 4.86 -10.61 6.53
C TYR A 334 4.09 -9.28 6.58
N LEU A 335 3.84 -8.81 7.80
CA LEU A 335 3.24 -7.51 8.11
C LEU A 335 4.21 -6.34 7.94
N PRO A 336 3.95 -5.36 7.06
CA PRO A 336 4.76 -4.15 7.01
C PRO A 336 4.74 -3.41 8.36
N SER A 337 5.91 -2.98 8.84
CA SER A 337 6.03 -2.26 10.11
C SER A 337 5.36 -0.89 10.12
N THR A 338 5.24 -0.27 8.94
CA THR A 338 4.65 1.06 8.73
C THR A 338 3.93 1.11 7.38
N GLY A 339 3.03 2.09 7.23
CA GLY A 339 2.28 2.35 6.01
C GLY A 339 0.87 1.76 6.00
N SER A 340 0.56 0.82 6.90
CA SER A 340 -0.81 0.31 7.09
C SER A 340 -1.75 1.37 7.67
N GLU A 341 -1.21 2.34 8.40
CA GLU A 341 -1.94 3.49 8.94
C GLU A 341 -2.32 4.55 7.89
N THR A 342 -1.76 4.47 6.69
CA THR A 342 -1.95 5.47 5.62
C THR A 342 -3.42 5.77 5.28
N PRO A 343 -4.30 4.77 5.12
CA PRO A 343 -5.72 5.05 4.89
C PRO A 343 -6.37 5.79 6.06
N HIS A 344 -5.96 5.51 7.30
CA HIS A 344 -6.46 6.23 8.48
C HIS A 344 -6.01 7.68 8.47
N SER A 345 -4.76 7.97 8.09
CA SER A 345 -4.29 9.36 7.89
C SER A 345 -5.14 10.13 6.88
N ALA A 346 -5.38 9.54 5.71
CA ALA A 346 -6.23 10.16 4.69
C ALA A 346 -7.63 10.46 5.21
N ALA A 347 -8.27 9.50 5.88
CA ALA A 347 -9.64 9.68 6.36
C ALA A 347 -9.73 10.68 7.52
N ALA A 348 -8.77 10.67 8.44
CA ALA A 348 -8.71 11.63 9.55
C ALA A 348 -8.60 13.08 9.04
N VAL A 349 -7.86 13.29 7.95
CA VAL A 349 -7.64 14.62 7.36
C VAL A 349 -8.77 15.04 6.41
N PHE A 350 -9.13 14.18 5.46
CA PHE A 350 -10.02 14.56 4.36
C PHE A 350 -11.50 14.28 4.62
N PHE A 351 -11.81 13.36 5.53
CA PHE A 351 -13.20 13.03 5.88
C PHE A 351 -13.57 13.51 7.28
N ASP A 352 -12.64 14.19 7.97
CA ASP A 352 -12.79 14.65 9.35
C ASP A 352 -13.28 13.51 10.27
N ASP A 353 -12.70 12.32 10.08
CA ASP A 353 -13.14 11.10 10.77
C ASP A 353 -12.36 10.92 12.09
N PRO A 354 -13.02 11.07 13.26
CA PRO A 354 -12.36 10.97 14.55
C PRO A 354 -12.00 9.51 14.92
N ASP A 355 -12.71 8.52 14.37
CA ASP A 355 -12.40 7.11 14.56
C ASP A 355 -11.13 6.74 13.76
N ALA A 356 -11.00 7.31 12.55
CA ALA A 356 -9.78 7.22 11.76
C ALA A 356 -8.57 7.82 12.51
N ALA A 357 -8.76 9.00 13.11
CA ALA A 357 -7.73 9.68 13.87
C ALA A 357 -7.25 8.88 15.09
N ALA A 358 -8.14 8.11 15.72
CA ALA A 358 -7.81 7.19 16.81
C ALA A 358 -7.03 5.96 16.31
N LEU A 359 -7.51 5.30 15.26
CA LEU A 359 -6.84 4.13 14.65
C LEU A 359 -5.44 4.46 14.11
N LEU A 360 -5.28 5.62 13.46
CA LEU A 360 -3.98 6.15 13.06
C LEU A 360 -3.00 6.21 14.22
N ARG A 361 -3.41 6.79 15.35
CA ARG A 361 -2.55 6.96 16.53
C ARG A 361 -2.18 5.63 17.19
N ARG A 362 -3.08 4.64 17.14
CA ARG A 362 -2.80 3.26 17.59
C ARG A 362 -1.73 2.61 16.70
N GLY A 363 -1.93 2.62 15.38
CA GLY A 363 -0.97 2.08 14.42
C GLY A 363 0.40 2.74 14.54
N LEU A 364 0.43 4.08 14.59
CA LEU A 364 1.68 4.85 14.76
C LEU A 364 2.40 4.51 16.07
N ARG A 365 1.67 4.42 17.19
CA ARG A 365 2.27 4.04 18.48
C ARG A 365 2.94 2.67 18.40
N ASN A 366 2.29 1.69 17.77
CA ASN A 366 2.84 0.34 17.66
C ASN A 366 4.06 0.30 16.72
N ALA A 367 4.04 1.07 15.63
CA ALA A 367 5.18 1.23 14.75
C ALA A 367 6.38 1.89 15.46
N GLU A 368 6.15 2.92 16.26
CA GLU A 368 7.19 3.57 17.09
C GLU A 368 7.80 2.58 18.09
N LEU A 369 6.97 1.83 18.82
CA LEU A 369 7.46 0.82 19.78
C LEU A 369 8.24 -0.30 19.10
N ARG A 370 7.79 -0.74 17.91
CA ARG A 370 8.51 -1.75 17.12
C ARG A 370 9.89 -1.22 16.66
N GLN A 371 9.94 0.00 16.13
CA GLN A 371 11.20 0.61 15.70
C GLN A 371 12.17 0.81 16.87
N ASP A 372 11.66 1.27 18.02
CA ASP A 372 12.45 1.45 19.24
C ASP A 372 13.00 0.12 19.76
N GLY A 373 12.18 -0.93 19.70
CA GLY A 373 12.60 -2.29 20.04
C GLY A 373 13.70 -2.84 19.13
N ASN A 374 13.75 -2.36 17.89
CA ASN A 374 14.73 -2.74 16.87
C ASN A 374 15.93 -1.77 16.79
N GLY A 375 16.11 -0.89 17.78
CA GLY A 375 17.23 0.05 17.83
C GLY A 375 17.23 1.06 16.68
N GLY A 376 16.05 1.51 16.24
CA GLY A 376 15.88 2.49 15.16
C GLY A 376 15.62 1.88 13.77
N ARG A 377 15.79 0.56 13.63
CA ARG A 377 15.50 -0.17 12.38
C ARG A 377 14.01 -0.42 12.20
N MET A 378 13.56 -0.51 10.96
CA MET A 378 12.16 -0.79 10.64
C MET A 378 11.78 -2.24 10.95
N TYR A 379 12.76 -3.14 10.97
CA TYR A 379 12.61 -4.57 11.24
C TYR A 379 13.71 -5.07 12.17
N ASP A 380 13.45 -6.19 12.84
CA ASP A 380 14.52 -6.93 13.49
C ASP A 380 15.56 -7.37 12.43
N ARG A 381 16.84 -7.24 12.78
CA ARG A 381 17.95 -7.47 11.84
C ARG A 381 18.05 -8.95 11.46
N GLU A 382 17.90 -9.85 12.42
CA GLU A 382 17.99 -11.29 12.14
C GLU A 382 16.80 -11.75 11.30
N PHE A 383 15.61 -11.25 11.64
CA PHE A 383 14.38 -11.49 10.91
C PHE A 383 14.46 -11.01 9.46
N SER A 384 14.85 -9.76 9.20
CA SER A 384 14.98 -9.20 7.84
C SER A 384 15.98 -9.93 6.95
N MET A 385 16.95 -10.63 7.54
CA MET A 385 17.92 -11.47 6.81
C MET A 385 17.38 -12.84 6.44
N LYS A 386 16.27 -13.29 7.03
CA LYS A 386 15.67 -14.62 6.81
C LYS A 386 14.34 -14.54 6.08
N ALA A 387 13.58 -13.46 6.28
CA ALA A 387 12.22 -13.30 5.78
C ALA A 387 12.20 -12.67 4.39
N HIS A 388 12.78 -13.34 3.41
CA HIS A 388 12.73 -12.92 2.01
C HIS A 388 12.47 -14.13 1.12
N ASP A 389 11.81 -13.92 -0.02
CA ASP A 389 11.48 -14.99 -0.96
C ASP A 389 12.05 -14.72 -2.35
N GLN A 390 11.74 -15.62 -3.28
CA GLN A 390 12.19 -15.46 -4.66
C GLN A 390 11.46 -14.32 -5.38
N GLN A 391 10.22 -13.99 -4.99
CA GLN A 391 9.42 -12.99 -5.69
C GLN A 391 9.86 -11.57 -5.33
N ASP A 392 10.15 -11.31 -4.05
CA ASP A 392 10.66 -10.03 -3.57
C ASP A 392 11.75 -10.21 -2.49
N PRO A 393 13.02 -10.27 -2.90
CA PRO A 393 14.18 -10.34 -2.00
C PRO A 393 14.32 -9.17 -1.01
N MET A 394 13.57 -8.07 -1.23
CA MET A 394 13.68 -6.81 -0.48
C MET A 394 12.43 -6.47 0.34
N ILE A 395 11.37 -7.29 0.27
CA ILE A 395 10.06 -7.06 0.91
C ILE A 395 10.17 -6.77 2.42
N MET A 396 11.05 -7.48 3.13
CA MET A 396 11.30 -7.32 4.57
C MET A 396 12.60 -6.57 4.88
N ARG A 397 12.87 -5.53 4.10
CA ARG A 397 14.02 -4.65 4.30
C ARG A 397 13.59 -3.26 4.74
N GLU A 398 14.60 -2.48 5.08
CA GLU A 398 14.50 -1.09 5.54
C GLU A 398 13.90 -0.11 4.50
N VAL A 399 13.55 -0.58 3.30
CA VAL A 399 12.91 0.22 2.23
C VAL A 399 11.53 0.76 2.63
N THR A 400 10.90 0.15 3.63
CA THR A 400 9.60 0.58 4.18
C THR A 400 9.63 1.95 4.85
N ILE A 401 10.82 2.51 5.10
CA ILE A 401 10.98 3.90 5.57
C ILE A 401 10.26 4.92 4.67
N GLY A 402 10.07 4.61 3.38
CA GLY A 402 9.29 5.45 2.47
C GLY A 402 7.88 5.74 2.98
N ALA A 403 7.24 4.78 3.67
CA ALA A 403 5.92 4.99 4.25
C ALA A 403 5.96 6.06 5.35
N VAL A 404 6.97 6.02 6.23
CA VAL A 404 7.20 7.02 7.29
C VAL A 404 7.46 8.40 6.70
N ALA A 405 8.33 8.47 5.69
CA ALA A 405 8.64 9.71 4.97
C ALA A 405 7.40 10.32 4.31
N HIS A 406 6.57 9.48 3.67
CA HIS A 406 5.32 9.90 3.07
C HIS A 406 4.33 10.44 4.11
N GLN A 407 4.21 9.77 5.26
CA GLN A 407 3.32 10.21 6.36
C GLN A 407 3.80 11.51 7.03
N TYR A 408 5.11 11.67 7.21
CA TYR A 408 5.71 12.93 7.67
C TYR A 408 5.30 14.09 6.75
N LEU A 409 5.51 13.93 5.44
CA LEU A 409 5.18 14.97 4.47
C LEU A 409 3.68 15.25 4.42
N PHE A 410 2.85 14.19 4.42
CA PHE A 410 1.40 14.29 4.40
C PHE A 410 0.88 15.13 5.58
N HIS A 411 1.25 14.78 6.81
CA HIS A 411 0.80 15.53 7.98
C HIS A 411 1.40 16.92 8.06
N ARG A 412 2.62 17.14 7.55
CA ARG A 412 3.20 18.49 7.46
C ARG A 412 2.38 19.38 6.52
N LEU A 413 1.87 18.86 5.41
CA LEU A 413 1.11 19.62 4.42
C LEU A 413 -0.36 19.85 4.81
N PHE A 414 -1.01 18.83 5.37
CA PHE A 414 -2.46 18.85 5.61
C PHE A 414 -2.85 18.97 7.08
N GLY A 415 -1.88 18.89 7.99
CA GLY A 415 -2.13 18.96 9.43
C GLY A 415 -2.45 17.60 10.06
N PRO A 416 -2.82 17.61 11.35
CA PRO A 416 -3.00 16.39 12.13
C PRO A 416 -4.33 15.65 11.87
N GLY A 417 -5.26 16.27 11.13
CA GLY A 417 -6.63 15.77 10.94
C GLY A 417 -7.51 15.93 12.18
N ALA A 418 -8.61 15.17 12.22
CA ALA A 418 -9.59 15.18 13.31
C ALA A 418 -8.99 14.85 14.69
N ALA A 419 -9.66 15.29 15.74
CA ALA A 419 -9.38 14.85 17.10
C ALA A 419 -9.80 13.37 17.27
N PRO A 420 -8.99 12.53 17.94
CA PRO A 420 -9.28 11.10 18.04
C PRO A 420 -10.46 10.83 18.97
N THR A 421 -11.37 9.94 18.54
CA THR A 421 -12.41 9.35 19.41
C THR A 421 -11.76 8.60 20.59
N PRO A 422 -12.31 8.68 21.81
CA PRO A 422 -11.88 7.83 22.93
C PRO A 422 -11.97 6.33 22.63
N ASP A 423 -11.04 5.54 23.18
CA ASP A 423 -10.90 4.12 22.83
C ASP A 423 -12.16 3.29 23.13
N ASP A 424 -12.83 3.53 24.24
CA ASP A 424 -14.05 2.82 24.64
C ASP A 424 -15.23 3.10 23.69
N GLU A 425 -15.34 4.35 23.22
CA GLU A 425 -16.33 4.74 22.24
C GLU A 425 -16.02 4.17 20.85
N LEU A 426 -14.75 4.18 20.44
CA LEU A 426 -14.32 3.56 19.19
C LEU A 426 -14.65 2.06 19.18
N GLU A 427 -14.28 1.32 20.24
CA GLU A 427 -14.57 -0.11 20.33
C GLU A 427 -16.07 -0.39 20.27
N ARG A 428 -16.90 0.42 20.94
CA ARG A 428 -18.36 0.31 20.91
C ARG A 428 -18.94 0.53 19.50
N ARG A 429 -18.41 1.50 18.74
CA ARG A 429 -18.87 1.79 17.36
C ARG A 429 -18.45 0.72 16.34
N LEU A 430 -17.25 0.17 16.52
CA LEU A 430 -16.72 -0.85 15.61
C LEU A 430 -17.22 -2.26 15.91
N ALA A 431 -17.76 -2.51 17.12
CA ALA A 431 -18.35 -3.78 17.51
C ALA A 431 -19.50 -4.23 16.59
N GLY A 432 -19.82 -5.52 16.64
CA GLY A 432 -20.92 -6.14 15.90
C GLY A 432 -20.48 -6.79 14.59
N VAL A 433 -21.49 -7.18 13.81
CA VAL A 433 -21.33 -8.05 12.63
C VAL A 433 -21.49 -7.26 11.33
N ARG A 434 -20.68 -7.61 10.33
CA ARG A 434 -20.77 -7.05 8.98
C ARG A 434 -20.64 -8.16 7.94
N GLU A 435 -21.62 -8.27 7.06
CA GLU A 435 -21.63 -9.19 5.92
C GLU A 435 -21.29 -8.45 4.62
N TYR A 436 -20.36 -9.01 3.84
CA TYR A 436 -19.93 -8.49 2.54
C TYR A 436 -20.19 -9.54 1.47
N PRO A 437 -21.40 -9.58 0.87
CA PRO A 437 -21.81 -10.68 0.01
C PRO A 437 -21.07 -10.73 -1.34
N HIS A 438 -20.60 -9.59 -1.85
CA HIS A 438 -19.87 -9.58 -3.13
C HIS A 438 -18.40 -9.96 -2.93
N ALA A 439 -17.78 -9.50 -1.84
CA ALA A 439 -16.47 -9.95 -1.39
C ALA A 439 -16.45 -11.39 -0.89
N GLY A 440 -17.60 -11.89 -0.40
CA GLY A 440 -17.83 -13.27 0.00
C GLY A 440 -17.30 -13.61 1.39
N PHE A 441 -17.51 -12.72 2.37
CA PHE A 441 -17.15 -12.98 3.77
C PHE A 441 -18.07 -12.28 4.77
N VAL A 442 -18.02 -12.73 6.03
CA VAL A 442 -18.64 -12.09 7.19
C VAL A 442 -17.58 -11.84 8.26
N HIS A 443 -17.67 -10.72 8.96
CA HIS A 443 -16.79 -10.31 10.06
C HIS A 443 -17.59 -9.98 11.31
N HIS A 444 -17.00 -10.28 12.46
CA HIS A 444 -17.53 -9.95 13.78
C HIS A 444 -16.42 -9.35 14.64
N ARG A 445 -16.63 -8.13 15.14
CA ARG A 445 -15.80 -7.54 16.20
C ARG A 445 -16.50 -7.68 17.54
N HIS A 446 -15.81 -8.30 18.50
CA HIS A 446 -16.32 -8.60 19.84
C HIS A 446 -15.31 -8.16 20.91
N PRO A 447 -15.66 -8.18 22.22
CA PRO A 447 -14.78 -7.66 23.29
C PRO A 447 -13.41 -8.33 23.42
N ARG A 448 -13.23 -9.52 22.83
CA ARG A 448 -11.99 -10.32 22.86
C ARG A 448 -11.18 -10.30 21.56
N GLY A 449 -11.63 -9.57 20.53
CA GLY A 449 -10.93 -9.51 19.25
C GLY A 449 -11.89 -9.52 18.06
N GLN A 450 -11.56 -10.30 17.05
CA GLN A 450 -12.31 -10.35 15.79
C GLN A 450 -12.43 -11.78 15.29
N THR A 451 -13.53 -12.10 14.60
CA THR A 451 -13.70 -13.39 13.93
C THR A 451 -14.23 -13.17 12.53
N SER A 452 -13.63 -13.81 11.53
CA SER A 452 -14.14 -13.79 10.15
C SER A 452 -14.39 -15.19 9.60
N PHE A 453 -15.30 -15.27 8.63
CA PHE A 453 -15.56 -16.45 7.83
C PHE A 453 -15.71 -16.05 6.36
N SER A 454 -14.91 -16.65 5.48
CA SER A 454 -14.91 -16.41 4.03
C SER A 454 -15.34 -17.66 3.29
N TRP A 455 -16.21 -17.49 2.28
CA TRP A 455 -16.74 -18.58 1.43
C TRP A 455 -16.42 -18.40 -0.05
N ARG A 456 -15.66 -17.38 -0.39
CA ARG A 456 -15.23 -17.06 -1.75
C ARG A 456 -13.71 -16.90 -1.77
N ASN A 457 -13.09 -17.12 -2.93
CA ASN A 457 -11.67 -16.87 -3.17
C ASN A 457 -10.78 -17.80 -2.31
N SER A 458 -10.46 -17.39 -1.08
CA SER A 458 -9.90 -18.26 -0.05
C SER A 458 -11.00 -18.62 0.95
N VAL A 459 -11.36 -19.91 0.99
CA VAL A 459 -12.40 -20.42 1.89
C VAL A 459 -11.77 -20.80 3.22
N MET A 460 -12.00 -19.98 4.24
CA MET A 460 -11.31 -20.06 5.53
C MET A 460 -12.11 -19.38 6.65
N ALA A 461 -11.69 -19.63 7.88
CA ALA A 461 -12.13 -18.85 9.04
C ALA A 461 -10.91 -18.31 9.79
N MET A 462 -11.04 -17.15 10.42
CA MET A 462 -9.94 -16.52 11.12
C MET A 462 -10.41 -15.85 12.42
N PRO A 463 -10.32 -16.55 13.56
CA PRO A 463 -10.39 -15.92 14.87
C PRO A 463 -9.07 -15.18 15.16
N LEU A 464 -9.17 -13.93 15.57
CA LEU A 464 -8.08 -13.07 16.02
C LEU A 464 -8.34 -12.59 17.44
N THR A 465 -7.28 -12.50 18.24
CA THR A 465 -7.34 -11.87 19.56
C THR A 465 -7.34 -10.34 19.42
N ARG A 466 -7.42 -9.60 20.53
CA ARG A 466 -7.38 -8.12 20.49
C ARG A 466 -6.05 -7.59 19.95
N GLU A 467 -4.98 -8.33 20.19
CA GLU A 467 -3.62 -8.07 19.72
C GLU A 467 -3.48 -8.31 18.20
N GLY A 468 -4.48 -8.96 17.60
CA GLY A 468 -4.66 -9.07 16.16
C GLY A 468 -3.47 -9.70 15.46
N ILE A 469 -2.93 -8.97 14.49
CA ILE A 469 -1.88 -9.48 13.59
C ILE A 469 -0.52 -9.74 14.27
N TYR A 470 -0.30 -9.20 15.47
CA TYR A 470 0.92 -9.50 16.24
C TYR A 470 0.92 -10.89 16.87
N THR A 471 -0.24 -11.54 17.00
CA THR A 471 -0.34 -12.91 17.55
C THR A 471 -0.61 -13.94 16.47
N ILE A 472 -1.59 -13.69 15.60
CA ILE A 472 -2.04 -14.64 14.58
C ILE A 472 -1.76 -14.06 13.19
N ALA A 473 -0.94 -14.78 12.43
CA ALA A 473 -0.56 -14.39 11.08
C ALA A 473 -1.71 -14.73 10.10
N PRO A 474 -2.11 -13.80 9.22
CA PRO A 474 -3.21 -14.04 8.28
C PRO A 474 -2.74 -14.97 7.15
N CYS A 475 -2.93 -16.26 7.33
CA CYS A 475 -2.59 -17.26 6.32
C CYS A 475 -3.84 -17.69 5.56
N SER A 476 -3.73 -17.83 4.23
CA SER A 476 -4.76 -18.50 3.44
C SER A 476 -5.03 -19.92 3.96
N ASP A 477 -6.25 -20.41 3.71
CA ASP A 477 -6.74 -21.73 4.12
C ASP A 477 -6.77 -21.98 5.64
N SER A 478 -6.68 -20.94 6.48
CA SER A 478 -6.69 -21.12 7.94
C SER A 478 -8.01 -21.71 8.46
N TRP A 479 -7.88 -22.44 9.57
CA TRP A 479 -8.96 -23.02 10.38
C TRP A 479 -9.78 -24.15 9.72
N LEU A 480 -10.29 -23.97 8.50
CA LEU A 480 -11.13 -24.95 7.84
C LEU A 480 -10.32 -26.13 7.28
N GLY A 481 -10.99 -27.27 7.07
CA GLY A 481 -10.33 -28.48 6.60
C GLY A 481 -9.74 -28.37 5.18
N ARG A 482 -8.54 -28.91 4.99
CA ARG A 482 -7.79 -28.94 3.73
C ARG A 482 -7.53 -30.38 3.29
N PRO A 483 -8.43 -30.99 2.49
CA PRO A 483 -8.24 -32.33 1.96
C PRO A 483 -7.27 -32.32 0.77
N VAL A 484 -6.40 -33.33 0.71
CA VAL A 484 -5.63 -33.66 -0.50
C VAL A 484 -6.09 -35.02 -0.98
N VAL A 485 -6.65 -35.08 -2.20
CA VAL A 485 -7.19 -36.31 -2.78
C VAL A 485 -6.27 -36.78 -3.90
N LYS A 486 -5.87 -38.05 -3.85
CA LYS A 486 -4.93 -38.64 -4.80
C LYS A 486 -5.41 -38.47 -6.24
N GLY A 487 -4.58 -37.87 -7.07
CA GLY A 487 -4.84 -37.66 -8.50
C GLY A 487 -5.94 -36.63 -8.80
N ARG A 488 -6.39 -35.84 -7.82
CA ARG A 488 -7.42 -34.81 -7.99
C ARG A 488 -6.93 -33.46 -7.46
N PRO A 489 -6.68 -32.47 -8.33
CA PRO A 489 -6.35 -31.11 -7.91
C PRO A 489 -7.43 -30.53 -7.01
N ASP A 490 -7.05 -29.70 -6.04
CA ASP A 490 -8.04 -28.94 -5.27
C ASP A 490 -8.77 -27.95 -6.18
N SER A 491 -10.07 -27.81 -5.94
CA SER A 491 -10.97 -26.95 -6.71
C SER A 491 -12.19 -26.71 -5.86
N HIS A 492 -12.73 -25.49 -5.77
CA HIS A 492 -13.89 -25.24 -4.93
C HIS A 492 -15.12 -24.89 -5.78
N ARG A 493 -16.22 -25.62 -5.58
CA ARG A 493 -17.52 -25.30 -6.17
C ARG A 493 -18.53 -25.08 -5.05
N LEU A 494 -18.75 -23.82 -4.71
CA LEU A 494 -19.77 -23.42 -3.74
C LEU A 494 -21.15 -23.88 -4.24
N LYS A 495 -21.84 -24.71 -3.45
CA LYS A 495 -23.22 -25.15 -3.75
C LYS A 495 -24.24 -24.31 -3.00
N ARG A 496 -23.93 -23.94 -1.76
CA ARG A 496 -24.79 -23.11 -0.93
C ARG A 496 -23.99 -22.44 0.17
N VAL A 497 -24.31 -21.20 0.47
CA VAL A 497 -23.94 -20.53 1.71
C VAL A 497 -25.18 -19.85 2.28
N ARG A 498 -25.30 -19.85 3.60
CA ARG A 498 -26.27 -19.04 4.35
C ARG A 498 -25.55 -18.46 5.54
N VAL A 499 -25.48 -17.13 5.59
CA VAL A 499 -25.07 -16.39 6.78
C VAL A 499 -26.34 -15.93 7.50
N THR A 500 -26.30 -15.93 8.81
CA THR A 500 -27.32 -15.32 9.66
C THR A 500 -26.57 -14.49 10.69
N ASP A 501 -26.78 -13.18 10.61
CA ASP A 501 -26.27 -12.19 11.52
C ASP A 501 -27.20 -12.02 12.73
N TYR A 502 -26.59 -11.68 13.85
CA TYR A 502 -27.21 -11.26 15.09
C TYR A 502 -26.51 -9.98 15.54
N ASP A 503 -27.09 -9.27 16.51
CA ASP A 503 -26.52 -8.00 17.00
C ASP A 503 -25.05 -8.13 17.45
N ASP A 504 -24.66 -9.28 18.03
CA ASP A 504 -23.33 -9.53 18.62
C ASP A 504 -22.83 -10.96 18.30
N GLY A 505 -23.02 -11.40 17.05
CA GLY A 505 -22.51 -12.70 16.61
C GLY A 505 -23.10 -13.14 15.28
N PHE A 506 -22.53 -14.18 14.67
CA PHE A 506 -23.07 -14.74 13.42
C PHE A 506 -22.97 -16.26 13.41
N ALA A 507 -23.79 -16.87 12.56
CA ALA A 507 -23.66 -18.26 12.16
C ALA A 507 -23.62 -18.36 10.63
N ALA A 508 -22.70 -19.16 10.11
CA ALA A 508 -22.55 -19.46 8.69
C ALA A 508 -22.69 -20.96 8.47
N ALA A 509 -23.54 -21.33 7.50
CA ALA A 509 -23.70 -22.69 7.01
C ALA A 509 -23.31 -22.74 5.54
N MET A 510 -22.35 -23.59 5.18
CA MET A 510 -21.79 -23.67 3.84
C MET A 510 -21.72 -25.12 3.36
N ILE A 511 -22.02 -25.31 2.08
CA ILE A 511 -21.84 -26.58 1.36
C ILE A 511 -21.01 -26.25 0.12
N MET A 512 -19.87 -26.90 -0.02
CA MET A 512 -19.05 -26.85 -1.22
C MET A 512 -18.63 -28.25 -1.66
N ASP A 513 -18.43 -28.41 -2.96
CA ASP A 513 -17.80 -29.60 -3.50
C ASP A 513 -16.34 -29.26 -3.86
N ARG A 514 -15.43 -30.13 -3.44
CA ARG A 514 -13.97 -30.01 -3.54
C ARG A 514 -13.34 -31.10 -4.40
N CYS A 515 -12.08 -30.89 -4.76
CA CYS A 515 -11.24 -31.86 -5.47
C CYS A 515 -11.92 -32.41 -6.73
N GLN A 516 -12.26 -31.52 -7.66
CA GLN A 516 -13.05 -31.80 -8.87
C GLN A 516 -14.43 -32.40 -8.60
N GLU A 517 -15.13 -31.86 -7.59
CA GLU A 517 -16.46 -32.30 -7.15
C GLU A 517 -16.53 -33.75 -6.66
N SER A 518 -15.40 -34.34 -6.25
CA SER A 518 -15.34 -35.72 -5.72
C SER A 518 -15.63 -35.81 -4.23
N LEU A 519 -15.49 -34.71 -3.52
CA LEU A 519 -15.60 -34.63 -2.06
C LEU A 519 -16.50 -33.46 -1.68
N ARG A 520 -17.52 -33.68 -0.87
CA ARG A 520 -18.36 -32.61 -0.32
C ARG A 520 -17.85 -32.19 1.05
N GLN A 521 -17.65 -30.88 1.24
CA GLN A 521 -17.36 -30.26 2.53
C GLN A 521 -18.58 -29.46 2.99
N GLU A 522 -19.08 -29.79 4.17
CA GLU A 522 -20.17 -29.09 4.84
C GLU A 522 -19.64 -28.45 6.11
N VAL A 523 -19.82 -27.14 6.23
CA VAL A 523 -19.28 -26.33 7.33
C VAL A 523 -20.41 -25.63 8.06
N LEU A 524 -20.39 -25.72 9.38
CA LEU A 524 -21.07 -24.82 10.29
C LEU A 524 -20.01 -24.05 11.07
N PHE A 525 -20.07 -22.73 11.01
CA PHE A 525 -19.16 -21.86 11.74
C PHE A 525 -19.95 -20.77 12.46
N ALA A 526 -19.61 -20.45 13.69
CA ALA A 526 -20.26 -19.38 14.44
C ALA A 526 -19.26 -18.58 15.26
N SER A 527 -19.49 -17.28 15.34
CA SER A 527 -18.81 -16.38 16.27
C SER A 527 -19.79 -15.92 17.34
N LEU A 528 -19.41 -16.04 18.61
CA LEU A 528 -20.24 -15.76 19.77
C LEU A 528 -19.89 -14.42 20.43
N PRO A 529 -20.83 -13.79 21.17
CA PRO A 529 -20.61 -12.52 21.88
C PRO A 529 -19.37 -12.50 22.79
N ASP A 530 -19.08 -13.63 23.44
CA ASP A 530 -17.96 -13.74 24.39
C ASP A 530 -16.61 -14.03 23.72
N GLY A 531 -16.56 -13.97 22.39
CA GLY A 531 -15.38 -14.19 21.57
C GLY A 531 -15.00 -15.65 21.34
N ARG A 532 -15.85 -16.61 21.73
CA ARG A 532 -15.67 -18.00 21.31
C ARG A 532 -16.08 -18.15 19.85
N ALA A 533 -15.30 -18.92 19.10
CA ALA A 533 -15.68 -19.42 17.78
C ALA A 533 -16.06 -20.91 17.89
N LEU A 534 -17.12 -21.31 17.21
CA LEU A 534 -17.55 -22.70 17.08
C LEU A 534 -17.40 -23.12 15.63
N SER A 535 -16.88 -24.33 15.41
CA SER A 535 -16.74 -24.90 14.07
C SER A 535 -17.12 -26.37 14.09
N PHE A 536 -17.88 -26.77 13.09
CA PHE A 536 -18.19 -28.15 12.78
C PHE A 536 -18.03 -28.36 11.28
N GLU A 537 -17.33 -29.43 10.91
CA GLU A 537 -17.06 -29.75 9.51
C GLU A 537 -17.34 -31.24 9.24
N ARG A 538 -17.97 -31.52 8.10
CA ARG A 538 -18.18 -32.87 7.59
C ARG A 538 -17.66 -32.99 6.16
N PHE A 539 -16.85 -34.01 5.92
CA PHE A 539 -16.42 -34.41 4.59
C PHE A 539 -17.15 -35.68 4.15
N THR A 540 -17.76 -35.66 2.98
CA THR A 540 -18.47 -36.80 2.39
C THR A 540 -17.91 -37.10 1.00
N ALA A 541 -17.35 -38.29 0.81
CA ALA A 541 -16.95 -38.73 -0.53
C ALA A 541 -18.20 -38.90 -1.40
N LEU A 542 -18.22 -38.26 -2.57
CA LEU A 542 -19.31 -38.36 -3.55
C LEU A 542 -19.09 -39.50 -4.55
N GLU A 543 -17.89 -40.07 -4.53
CA GLU A 543 -17.45 -41.21 -5.33
C GLU A 543 -16.28 -41.91 -4.64
N ASN A 544 -15.81 -43.03 -5.21
CA ASN A 544 -14.63 -43.72 -4.71
C ASN A 544 -13.37 -42.85 -4.89
N LEU A 545 -12.69 -42.56 -3.79
CA LEU A 545 -11.48 -41.74 -3.77
C LEU A 545 -10.50 -42.22 -2.70
N SER A 546 -9.27 -41.72 -2.76
CA SER A 546 -8.26 -41.93 -1.71
C SER A 546 -7.75 -40.59 -1.23
N LEU A 547 -7.90 -40.36 0.07
CA LEU A 547 -7.40 -39.16 0.75
C LEU A 547 -5.92 -39.37 1.09
N GLU A 548 -5.06 -38.45 0.68
CA GLU A 548 -3.63 -38.45 1.02
C GLU A 548 -3.38 -37.72 2.34
N SER A 549 -4.07 -36.60 2.57
CA SER A 549 -4.07 -35.89 3.85
C SER A 549 -5.36 -35.10 4.07
N LEU A 550 -5.62 -34.77 5.34
CA LEU A 550 -6.65 -33.83 5.75
C LEU A 550 -6.17 -33.10 7.00
N ASP A 551 -5.82 -31.83 6.82
CA ASP A 551 -5.46 -30.93 7.91
C ASP A 551 -6.69 -30.14 8.32
N GLN A 552 -6.94 -29.94 9.62
CA GLN A 552 -8.07 -29.14 10.12
C GLN A 552 -7.64 -28.30 11.33
N GLY A 553 -8.26 -27.14 11.54
CA GLY A 553 -8.09 -26.33 12.74
C GLY A 553 -6.71 -25.69 12.89
N PHE A 554 -5.95 -25.52 11.82
CA PHE A 554 -4.62 -24.91 11.90
C PHE A 554 -4.70 -23.38 11.88
N LEU A 555 -3.78 -22.76 12.62
CA LEU A 555 -3.51 -21.33 12.61
C LEU A 555 -2.00 -21.12 12.49
N ARG A 556 -1.60 -19.99 11.90
CA ARG A 556 -0.20 -19.54 11.92
C ARG A 556 -0.03 -18.41 12.93
N ILE A 557 1.12 -18.39 13.58
CA ILE A 557 1.49 -17.34 14.53
C ILE A 557 2.58 -16.45 13.93
N THR A 558 2.55 -15.18 14.32
CA THR A 558 3.60 -14.22 13.93
C THR A 558 4.86 -14.52 14.76
N ASN A 559 5.98 -14.81 14.08
CA ASN A 559 7.24 -15.22 14.70
C ASN A 559 8.33 -14.14 14.56
N GLU A 560 8.06 -12.94 15.08
CA GLU A 560 9.04 -11.87 15.27
C GLU A 560 9.10 -11.50 16.76
N HIS A 561 10.24 -11.01 17.19
CA HIS A 561 10.45 -10.55 18.56
C HIS A 561 10.09 -9.06 18.67
N PHE A 562 9.12 -8.73 19.53
CA PHE A 562 8.68 -7.35 19.77
C PHE A 562 8.97 -6.92 21.22
N PRO A 563 10.20 -6.51 21.56
CA PRO A 563 10.61 -6.34 22.96
C PRO A 563 9.89 -5.22 23.71
N LEU A 564 9.33 -4.24 22.99
CA LEU A 564 8.62 -3.09 23.58
C LEU A 564 7.11 -3.10 23.31
N LEU A 565 6.60 -4.07 22.55
CA LEU A 565 5.17 -4.32 22.50
C LEU A 565 4.86 -5.20 23.70
N GLU A 566 4.14 -4.66 24.69
CA GLU A 566 3.73 -5.44 25.86
C GLU A 566 3.00 -6.71 25.39
N PRO A 567 3.33 -7.91 25.93
CA PRO A 567 2.40 -9.02 25.88
C PRO A 567 1.21 -8.60 26.76
N ASN A 568 0.12 -8.18 26.14
CA ASN A 568 -1.11 -7.85 26.86
C ASN A 568 -1.80 -9.11 27.39
#